data_AF-A0A3D8IY93-F1
#
_entry.id   AF-A0A3D8IY93-F1
#
_cell.length_a   1.000
_cell.length_b   1.000
_cell.length_c   1.000
_cell.angle_alpha   90.00
_cell.angle_beta   90.00
_cell.angle_gamma   90.00
#
_symmetry.space_group_name_H-M   'P 1'
#
loop_
_entity.id
_entity.type
_entity.pdbx_description
1 polymer ?
#
loop_
_entity_poly.entity_id
_entity_poly.type
_entity_poly.pdbx_seq_one_letter_code
_entity_poly.pdbx_strand_id
1 'polypeptide(L)'
;MLKKIFLAGAFFTSFALAQTLQMATTTSTDNTGLLDVLAPKFQKDTGIELKWVSVGTGNALKLGQNCDVSVLLVHSPKVEEKYVADGYGVDRKAVMYNDFVIIGDESYLKDLQGKSLKDAFTYIKEHKISFISRGDKSGTHNKEIGIWKSLEGGVPSKEDAWYKESGQGMLATINIANEQKAITLTDRGTFIKYQSALKGKKGLVILIQGDDALKNFYSVMAVNPKKCKNTDYQGALAFINWITGKNGQEAIKNFKLNDKELFTPNAQ
;
A
#
# COMPACT_ATOMS: atom_id res chain seq x y z
N MET A 1 -44.53 -62.91 12.32
CA MET A 1 -43.18 -62.52 11.85
C MET A 1 -43.22 -61.06 11.41
N LEU A 2 -42.68 -60.14 12.21
CA LEU A 2 -42.59 -58.71 11.85
C LEU A 2 -41.28 -58.46 11.08
N LYS A 3 -41.37 -57.97 9.83
CA LYS A 3 -40.21 -57.45 9.08
C LYS A 3 -40.00 -55.98 9.46
N LYS A 4 -38.92 -55.69 10.20
CA LYS A 4 -38.43 -54.32 10.43
C LYS A 4 -37.74 -53.82 9.16
N ILE A 5 -38.24 -52.71 8.61
CA ILE A 5 -37.60 -51.97 7.52
C ILE A 5 -36.62 -50.99 8.18
N PHE A 6 -35.33 -51.13 7.89
CA PHE A 6 -34.31 -50.14 8.24
C PHE A 6 -34.23 -49.11 7.11
N LEU A 7 -34.62 -47.87 7.38
CA LEU A 7 -34.27 -46.72 6.54
C LEU A 7 -32.85 -46.29 6.92
N ALA A 8 -31.88 -46.52 6.03
CA ALA A 8 -30.56 -45.92 6.13
C ALA A 8 -30.64 -44.48 5.59
N GLY A 9 -30.59 -43.49 6.47
CA GLY A 9 -30.47 -42.09 6.10
C GLY A 9 -29.06 -41.82 5.58
N ALA A 10 -28.93 -41.50 4.30
CA ALA A 10 -27.67 -41.03 3.72
C ALA A 10 -27.42 -39.58 4.17
N PHE A 11 -26.47 -39.38 5.07
CA PHE A 11 -25.90 -38.07 5.36
C PHE A 11 -25.00 -37.66 4.18
N PHE A 12 -25.48 -36.76 3.33
CA PHE A 12 -24.61 -36.05 2.38
C PHE A 12 -23.86 -34.96 3.13
N THR A 13 -22.60 -35.25 3.50
CA THR A 13 -21.65 -34.20 3.89
C THR A 13 -21.21 -33.48 2.61
N SER A 14 -21.77 -32.29 2.37
CA SER A 14 -21.25 -31.38 1.37
C SER A 14 -19.87 -30.90 1.83
N PHE A 15 -18.80 -31.45 1.24
CA PHE A 15 -17.49 -30.82 1.29
C PHE A 15 -17.59 -29.54 0.46
N ALA A 16 -17.82 -28.40 1.11
CA ALA A 16 -17.63 -27.11 0.48
C ALA A 16 -16.16 -27.02 0.04
N LEU A 17 -15.91 -27.06 -1.27
CA LEU A 17 -14.60 -26.71 -1.83
C LEU A 17 -14.25 -25.31 -1.33
N ALA A 18 -13.16 -25.19 -0.58
CA ALA A 18 -12.69 -23.90 -0.11
C ALA A 18 -12.40 -23.00 -1.33
N GLN A 19 -13.21 -21.95 -1.51
CA GLN A 19 -13.04 -21.01 -2.60
C GLN A 19 -11.82 -20.14 -2.30
N THR A 20 -10.90 -20.04 -3.26
CA THR A 20 -9.71 -19.19 -3.14
C THR A 20 -9.81 -17.98 -4.06
N LEU A 21 -9.65 -16.78 -3.51
CA LEU A 21 -9.55 -15.52 -4.24
C LEU A 21 -8.08 -15.12 -4.42
N GLN A 22 -7.66 -14.92 -5.67
CA GLN A 22 -6.32 -14.46 -6.00
C GLN A 22 -6.27 -12.92 -6.10
N MET A 23 -5.34 -12.31 -5.37
CA MET A 23 -5.10 -10.87 -5.34
C MET A 23 -3.70 -10.52 -5.86
N ALA A 24 -3.56 -9.41 -6.58
CA ALA A 24 -2.27 -8.72 -6.67
C ALA A 24 -2.29 -7.44 -5.84
N THR A 25 -1.21 -7.23 -5.09
CA THR A 25 -1.02 -6.05 -4.25
C THR A 25 0.40 -5.52 -4.38
N THR A 26 0.72 -4.48 -3.62
CA THR A 26 2.05 -3.90 -3.62
C THR A 26 2.95 -4.45 -2.52
N THR A 27 4.25 -4.53 -2.78
CA THR A 27 5.25 -4.90 -1.76
C THR A 27 5.18 -3.99 -0.53
N SER A 28 4.87 -2.69 -0.68
CA SER A 28 4.71 -1.79 0.47
C SER A 28 3.41 -2.05 1.24
N THR A 29 2.34 -2.48 0.58
CA THR A 29 1.10 -2.94 1.26
C THR A 29 1.39 -4.18 2.09
N ASP A 30 1.99 -5.20 1.47
CA ASP A 30 2.28 -6.49 2.08
C ASP A 30 3.24 -6.35 3.26
N ASN A 31 4.29 -5.53 3.09
CA ASN A 31 5.22 -5.21 4.16
C ASN A 31 4.55 -4.51 5.37
N THR A 32 3.32 -4.04 5.31
CA THR A 32 2.67 -3.58 6.55
C THR A 32 2.24 -4.73 7.46
N GLY A 33 1.99 -5.92 6.92
CA GLY A 33 1.34 -7.03 7.62
C GLY A 33 -0.18 -6.88 7.72
N LEU A 34 -0.77 -5.89 7.05
CA LEU A 34 -2.22 -5.68 7.06
C LEU A 34 -2.98 -6.90 6.52
N LEU A 35 -2.51 -7.48 5.40
CA LEU A 35 -3.20 -8.60 4.77
C LEU A 35 -3.17 -9.87 5.63
N ASP A 36 -2.12 -10.07 6.43
CA ASP A 36 -2.06 -11.16 7.41
C ASP A 36 -3.14 -11.04 8.49
N VAL A 37 -3.58 -9.82 8.79
CA VAL A 37 -4.65 -9.52 9.77
C VAL A 37 -6.03 -9.59 9.13
N LEU A 38 -6.17 -9.13 7.89
CA LEU A 38 -7.44 -9.08 7.17
C LEU A 38 -7.86 -10.44 6.60
N ALA A 39 -6.93 -11.20 6.01
CA ALA A 39 -7.25 -12.45 5.31
C ALA A 39 -7.95 -13.48 6.22
N PRO A 40 -7.50 -13.76 7.46
CA PRO A 40 -8.19 -14.71 8.34
C PRO A 40 -9.60 -14.23 8.75
N LYS A 41 -9.82 -12.92 8.87
CA LYS A 41 -11.13 -12.36 9.21
C LYS A 41 -12.09 -12.44 8.03
N PHE A 42 -11.61 -12.08 6.84
CA PHE A 42 -12.36 -12.24 5.60
C PHE A 42 -12.77 -13.70 5.38
N GLN A 43 -11.84 -14.65 5.55
CA GLN A 43 -12.14 -16.07 5.41
C GLN A 43 -13.15 -16.56 6.46
N LYS A 44 -13.04 -16.10 7.71
CA LYS A 44 -14.01 -16.43 8.76
C LYS A 44 -15.43 -15.93 8.42
N ASP A 45 -15.53 -14.71 7.87
CA ASP A 45 -16.82 -14.08 7.60
C ASP A 45 -17.48 -14.57 6.30
N THR A 46 -16.69 -15.06 5.33
CA THR A 46 -17.19 -15.38 3.98
C THR A 46 -16.95 -16.81 3.52
N GLY A 47 -16.05 -17.55 4.19
CA GLY A 47 -15.58 -18.85 3.75
C GLY A 47 -14.54 -18.82 2.62
N ILE A 48 -14.16 -17.63 2.12
CA ILE A 48 -13.24 -17.47 0.99
C ILE A 48 -11.80 -17.27 1.50
N GLU A 49 -10.88 -18.12 1.06
CA GLU A 49 -9.45 -17.97 1.32
C GLU A 49 -8.86 -16.88 0.42
N LEU A 50 -8.20 -15.88 1.01
CA LEU A 50 -7.50 -14.85 0.24
C LEU A 50 -6.02 -15.23 0.07
N LYS A 51 -5.55 -15.34 -1.17
CA LYS A 51 -4.13 -15.46 -1.52
C LYS A 51 -3.68 -14.24 -2.29
N TRP A 52 -2.45 -13.79 -2.08
CA TRP A 52 -1.93 -12.61 -2.75
C TRP A 52 -0.48 -12.77 -3.22
N VAL A 53 -0.15 -12.00 -4.25
CA VAL A 53 1.21 -11.77 -4.71
C VAL A 53 1.54 -10.28 -4.54
N SER A 54 2.69 -9.97 -3.94
CA SER A 54 3.12 -8.60 -3.65
C SER A 54 4.28 -8.16 -4.56
N VAL A 55 4.03 -7.16 -5.41
CA VAL A 55 4.98 -6.65 -6.42
C VAL A 55 4.95 -5.12 -6.52
N GLY A 56 5.69 -4.48 -7.43
CA GLY A 56 5.49 -3.05 -7.71
C GLY A 56 4.10 -2.77 -8.31
N THR A 57 3.55 -1.56 -8.11
CA THR A 57 2.20 -1.19 -8.60
C THR A 57 2.00 -1.50 -10.08
N GLY A 58 2.97 -1.17 -10.93
CA GLY A 58 2.89 -1.48 -12.37
C GLY A 58 2.78 -2.97 -12.66
N ASN A 59 3.53 -3.80 -11.93
CA ASN A 59 3.47 -5.25 -12.07
C ASN A 59 2.16 -5.83 -11.51
N ALA A 60 1.63 -5.28 -10.40
CA ALA A 60 0.36 -5.71 -9.84
C ALA A 60 -0.80 -5.46 -10.83
N LEU A 61 -0.84 -4.26 -11.43
CA LEU A 61 -1.79 -3.94 -12.50
C LEU A 61 -1.58 -4.84 -13.72
N LYS A 62 -0.32 -5.17 -14.05
CA LYS A 62 -0.02 -6.08 -15.16
C LYS A 62 -0.53 -7.51 -14.93
N LEU A 63 -0.45 -8.03 -13.71
CA LEU A 63 -1.04 -9.32 -13.34
C LEU A 63 -2.56 -9.32 -13.54
N GLY A 64 -3.24 -8.25 -13.13
CA GLY A 64 -4.66 -8.08 -13.40
C GLY A 64 -4.98 -8.00 -14.89
N GLN A 65 -4.18 -7.26 -15.66
CA GLN A 65 -4.33 -7.12 -17.11
C GLN A 65 -4.15 -8.46 -17.84
N ASN A 66 -3.24 -9.30 -17.35
CA ASN A 66 -2.96 -10.63 -17.88
C ASN A 66 -3.97 -11.70 -17.42
N CYS A 67 -4.96 -11.32 -16.60
CA CYS A 67 -5.95 -12.23 -16.01
C CYS A 67 -5.37 -13.25 -15.00
N ASP A 68 -4.22 -12.94 -14.37
CA ASP A 68 -3.55 -13.83 -13.41
C ASP A 68 -4.18 -13.78 -12.00
N VAL A 69 -4.97 -12.73 -11.73
CA VAL A 69 -5.64 -12.48 -10.43
C VAL A 69 -7.07 -11.98 -10.66
N SER A 70 -7.88 -11.95 -9.61
CA SER A 70 -9.27 -11.50 -9.67
C SER A 70 -9.52 -10.15 -9.01
N VAL A 71 -8.66 -9.77 -8.06
CA VAL A 71 -8.79 -8.51 -7.31
C VAL A 71 -7.43 -7.83 -7.16
N LEU A 72 -7.45 -6.50 -7.12
CA LEU A 72 -6.26 -5.67 -6.95
C LEU A 72 -6.45 -4.79 -5.71
N LEU A 73 -5.42 -4.68 -4.88
CA LEU A 73 -5.33 -3.70 -3.79
C LEU A 73 -4.04 -2.90 -3.94
N VAL A 74 -4.16 -1.68 -4.46
CA VAL A 74 -3.04 -0.81 -4.89
C VAL A 74 -3.22 0.62 -4.37
N HIS A 75 -2.20 1.48 -4.54
CA HIS A 75 -2.17 2.85 -3.97
C HIS A 75 -1.65 3.94 -4.92
N SER A 76 -2.09 3.92 -6.18
CA SER A 76 -1.74 4.95 -7.18
C SER A 76 -2.98 5.46 -7.93
N PRO A 77 -3.76 6.38 -7.33
CA PRO A 77 -5.07 6.79 -7.84
C PRO A 77 -5.10 7.16 -9.32
N LYS A 78 -4.15 7.99 -9.79
CA LYS A 78 -4.09 8.40 -11.20
C LYS A 78 -3.87 7.22 -12.16
N VAL A 79 -3.05 6.24 -11.76
CA VAL A 79 -2.77 5.06 -12.59
C VAL A 79 -3.96 4.10 -12.54
N GLU A 80 -4.60 3.97 -11.38
CA GLU A 80 -5.80 3.17 -11.17
C GLU A 80 -6.99 3.68 -12.00
N GLU A 81 -7.23 5.00 -12.00
CA GLU A 81 -8.28 5.64 -12.81
C GLU A 81 -8.06 5.37 -14.30
N LYS A 82 -6.82 5.50 -14.78
CA LYS A 82 -6.47 5.12 -16.15
C LYS A 82 -6.69 3.62 -16.40
N TYR A 83 -6.31 2.75 -15.47
CA TYR A 83 -6.48 1.31 -15.60
C TYR A 83 -7.96 0.88 -15.73
N VAL A 84 -8.85 1.55 -14.99
CA VAL A 84 -10.31 1.39 -15.11
C VAL A 84 -10.81 1.98 -16.43
N ALA A 85 -10.36 3.17 -16.82
CA ALA A 85 -10.75 3.82 -18.08
C ALA A 85 -10.33 2.99 -19.32
N ASP A 86 -9.16 2.35 -19.27
CA ASP A 86 -8.67 1.43 -20.30
C ASP A 86 -9.43 0.08 -20.27
N GLY A 87 -10.35 -0.11 -19.31
CA GLY A 87 -11.26 -1.24 -19.20
C GLY A 87 -10.66 -2.50 -18.60
N TYR A 88 -9.53 -2.43 -17.91
CA TYR A 88 -8.89 -3.60 -17.29
C TYR A 88 -9.41 -3.91 -15.89
N GLY A 89 -9.88 -2.90 -15.16
CA GLY A 89 -10.49 -3.04 -13.83
C GLY A 89 -11.89 -2.44 -13.77
N VAL A 90 -12.67 -2.87 -12.78
CA VAL A 90 -14.02 -2.38 -12.47
C VAL A 90 -14.19 -2.28 -10.95
N ASP A 91 -15.27 -1.64 -10.49
CA ASP A 91 -15.64 -1.53 -9.06
C ASP A 91 -14.52 -0.98 -8.16
N ARG A 92 -13.77 0.00 -8.68
CA ARG A 92 -12.74 0.68 -7.90
C ARG A 92 -13.37 1.42 -6.72
N LYS A 93 -12.98 1.07 -5.50
CA LYS A 93 -13.39 1.74 -4.26
C LYS A 93 -12.18 2.12 -3.43
N ALA A 94 -12.22 3.32 -2.85
CA ALA A 94 -11.28 3.71 -1.80
C ALA A 94 -11.52 2.85 -0.54
N VAL A 95 -10.44 2.49 0.15
CA VAL A 95 -10.50 1.58 1.30
C VAL A 95 -9.95 2.24 2.55
N MET A 96 -8.75 2.81 2.42
CA MET A 96 -8.03 3.44 3.51
C MET A 96 -6.97 4.38 2.95
N TYR A 97 -6.34 5.15 3.82
CA TYR A 97 -5.08 5.79 3.52
C TYR A 97 -4.10 5.64 4.68
N ASN A 98 -2.81 5.62 4.37
CA ASN A 98 -1.78 6.06 5.30
C ASN A 98 -1.16 7.34 4.73
N ASP A 99 0.03 7.68 5.16
CA ASP A 99 0.74 8.86 4.71
C ASP A 99 2.22 8.59 4.43
N PHE A 100 2.76 9.48 3.61
CA PHE A 100 4.19 9.68 3.46
C PHE A 100 4.68 10.67 4.51
N VAL A 101 5.95 10.55 4.86
CA VAL A 101 6.66 11.47 5.74
C VAL A 101 8.00 11.81 5.13
N ILE A 102 8.48 13.03 5.40
CA ILE A 102 9.86 13.41 5.11
C ILE A 102 10.67 13.14 6.37
N ILE A 103 11.71 12.33 6.25
CA ILE A 103 12.60 11.97 7.34
C ILE A 103 14.02 12.42 7.04
N GLY A 104 14.81 12.65 8.07
CA GLY A 104 16.22 13.01 7.94
C GLY A 104 16.92 13.08 9.28
N ASP A 105 18.19 13.50 9.27
CA ASP A 105 19.00 13.64 10.48
C ASP A 105 18.37 14.67 11.44
N GLU A 106 18.51 14.43 12.75
CA GLU A 106 17.98 15.29 13.82
C GLU A 106 18.46 16.74 13.70
N SER A 107 19.65 16.96 13.13
CA SER A 107 20.21 18.30 12.90
C SER A 107 19.37 19.21 12.00
N TYR A 108 18.50 18.65 11.15
CA TYR A 108 17.60 19.44 10.28
C TYR A 108 16.29 19.83 10.94
N LEU A 109 15.96 19.32 12.15
CA LEU A 109 14.69 19.62 12.82
C LEU A 109 14.48 21.12 13.03
N LYS A 110 15.50 21.81 13.54
CA LYS A 110 15.43 23.26 13.80
C LYS A 110 15.08 24.09 12.56
N ASP A 111 15.44 23.58 11.38
CA ASP A 111 15.30 24.30 10.13
C ASP A 111 14.04 23.88 9.35
N LEU A 112 13.47 22.69 9.61
CA LEU A 112 12.34 22.15 8.83
C LEU A 112 11.06 21.95 9.65
N GLN A 113 11.15 21.83 10.97
CA GLN A 113 10.00 21.58 11.82
C GLN A 113 9.01 22.77 11.74
N GLY A 114 7.73 22.44 11.54
CA GLY A 114 6.65 23.44 11.45
C GLY A 114 6.55 24.18 10.11
N LYS A 115 7.46 23.92 9.15
CA LYS A 115 7.31 24.45 7.79
C LYS A 115 6.17 23.76 7.06
N SER A 116 5.55 24.49 6.14
CA SER A 116 4.67 23.87 5.14
C SER A 116 5.49 22.93 4.25
N LEU A 117 4.82 21.98 3.58
CA LEU A 117 5.51 21.07 2.66
C LEU A 117 6.23 21.83 1.54
N LYS A 118 5.63 22.92 1.05
CA LYS A 118 6.24 23.80 0.05
C LYS A 118 7.51 24.46 0.59
N ASP A 119 7.42 25.16 1.72
CA ASP A 119 8.58 25.88 2.27
C ASP A 119 9.73 24.94 2.61
N ALA A 120 9.41 23.71 3.02
CA ALA A 120 10.43 22.69 3.25
C ALA A 120 11.13 22.23 1.98
N PHE A 121 10.40 21.94 0.90
CA PHE A 121 10.99 21.53 -0.37
C PHE A 121 11.82 22.66 -0.99
N THR A 122 11.33 23.90 -0.88
CA THR A 122 12.09 25.10 -1.26
C THR A 122 13.38 25.21 -0.44
N TYR A 123 13.30 25.05 0.89
CA TYR A 123 14.47 25.11 1.76
C TYR A 123 15.51 24.04 1.42
N ILE A 124 15.09 22.78 1.20
CA ILE A 124 15.96 21.67 0.80
C ILE A 124 16.70 21.99 -0.50
N LYS A 125 16.00 22.53 -1.49
CA LYS A 125 16.56 22.87 -2.80
C LYS A 125 17.53 24.05 -2.73
N GLU A 126 17.14 25.15 -2.08
CA GLU A 126 17.97 26.36 -1.96
C GLU A 126 19.27 26.09 -1.20
N HIS A 127 19.21 25.29 -0.14
CA HIS A 127 20.36 24.93 0.68
C HIS A 127 21.09 23.68 0.18
N LYS A 128 20.63 23.09 -0.93
CA LYS A 128 21.19 21.86 -1.52
C LYS A 128 21.39 20.76 -0.48
N ILE A 129 20.39 20.55 0.38
CA ILE A 129 20.43 19.52 1.41
C ILE A 129 20.36 18.16 0.73
N SER A 130 21.27 17.26 1.10
CA SER A 130 21.31 15.91 0.52
C SER A 130 19.94 15.24 0.64
N PHE A 131 19.38 14.84 -0.50
CA PHE A 131 18.09 14.19 -0.64
C PHE A 131 18.28 12.88 -1.41
N ILE A 132 17.86 11.77 -0.81
CA ILE A 132 17.95 10.44 -1.42
C ILE A 132 16.57 10.09 -2.00
N SER A 133 16.46 10.11 -3.31
CA SER A 133 15.34 9.55 -4.05
C SER A 133 15.50 8.03 -4.19
N ARG A 134 14.36 7.34 -4.28
CA ARG A 134 14.32 5.91 -4.65
C ARG A 134 14.84 5.66 -6.07
N GLY A 135 14.53 6.53 -7.02
CA GLY A 135 14.92 6.37 -8.44
C GLY A 135 14.43 5.08 -9.14
N ASP A 136 13.46 4.36 -8.57
CA ASP A 136 13.12 2.98 -8.97
C ASP A 136 11.76 2.83 -9.67
N LYS A 137 11.11 3.95 -10.02
CA LYS A 137 9.75 4.01 -10.62
C LYS A 137 8.64 3.40 -9.77
N SER A 138 8.87 3.19 -8.47
CA SER A 138 7.86 2.76 -7.51
C SER A 138 6.78 3.82 -7.25
N GLY A 139 5.72 3.44 -6.52
CA GLY A 139 4.71 4.38 -6.03
C GLY A 139 5.31 5.52 -5.20
N THR A 140 6.27 5.22 -4.31
CA THR A 140 6.98 6.24 -3.52
C THR A 140 7.81 7.18 -4.39
N HIS A 141 8.53 6.64 -5.38
CA HIS A 141 9.28 7.48 -6.33
C HIS A 141 8.33 8.39 -7.12
N ASN A 142 7.24 7.85 -7.66
CA ASN A 142 6.25 8.66 -8.39
C ASN A 142 5.60 9.74 -7.51
N LYS A 143 5.38 9.45 -6.22
CA LYS A 143 4.88 10.42 -5.25
C LYS A 143 5.87 11.57 -5.06
N GLU A 144 7.12 11.25 -4.79
CA GLU A 144 8.21 12.20 -4.58
C GLU A 144 8.40 13.12 -5.81
N ILE A 145 8.48 12.53 -7.00
CA ILE A 145 8.53 13.26 -8.28
C ILE A 145 7.30 14.18 -8.46
N GLY A 146 6.12 13.69 -8.08
CA GLY A 146 4.89 14.47 -8.12
C GLY A 146 4.94 15.70 -7.21
N ILE A 147 5.46 15.53 -5.99
CA ILE A 147 5.63 16.61 -5.01
C ILE A 147 6.60 17.66 -5.56
N TRP A 148 7.80 17.28 -6.00
CA TRP A 148 8.76 18.20 -6.60
C TRP A 148 8.17 19.01 -7.76
N LYS A 149 7.51 18.34 -8.71
CA LYS A 149 6.88 19.03 -9.85
C LYS A 149 5.81 20.02 -9.40
N SER A 150 4.97 19.64 -8.43
CA SER A 150 3.88 20.49 -7.95
C SER A 150 4.34 21.70 -7.15
N LEU A 151 5.41 21.55 -6.36
CA LEU A 151 5.84 22.59 -5.41
C LEU A 151 6.97 23.45 -5.96
N GLU A 152 7.87 22.86 -6.76
CA GLU A 152 9.12 23.47 -7.22
C GLU A 152 9.19 23.67 -8.74
N GLY A 153 8.14 23.30 -9.47
CA GLY A 153 8.04 23.49 -10.93
C GLY A 153 8.89 22.52 -11.75
N GLY A 154 9.59 21.58 -11.11
CA GLY A 154 10.49 20.63 -11.74
C GLY A 154 11.07 19.63 -10.73
N VAL A 155 11.69 18.58 -11.25
CA VAL A 155 12.44 17.61 -10.44
C VAL A 155 13.91 18.04 -10.46
N PRO A 156 14.66 17.95 -9.35
CA PRO A 156 16.10 18.12 -9.37
C PRO A 156 16.77 17.22 -10.43
N SER A 157 17.81 17.73 -11.09
CA SER A 157 18.54 16.98 -12.11
C SER A 157 19.41 15.90 -11.48
N LYS A 158 19.77 14.87 -12.24
CA LYS A 158 20.82 13.92 -11.82
C LYS A 158 22.19 14.57 -11.67
N GLU A 159 22.38 15.76 -12.26
CA GLU A 159 23.60 16.56 -12.13
C GLU A 159 23.64 17.33 -10.80
N ASP A 160 22.49 17.48 -10.11
CA ASP A 160 22.43 18.11 -8.80
C ASP A 160 23.03 17.16 -7.75
N ALA A 161 24.28 17.39 -7.36
CA ALA A 161 25.01 16.50 -6.44
C ALA A 161 24.31 16.24 -5.08
N TRP A 162 23.37 17.10 -4.70
CA TRP A 162 22.55 16.96 -3.49
C TRP A 162 21.35 16.04 -3.69
N TYR A 163 20.89 15.78 -4.92
CA TYR A 163 19.77 14.88 -5.21
C TYR A 163 20.30 13.56 -5.80
N LYS A 164 20.17 12.47 -5.05
CA LYS A 164 20.75 11.16 -5.41
C LYS A 164 19.68 10.10 -5.53
N GLU A 165 19.75 9.31 -6.59
CA GLU A 165 18.89 8.14 -6.78
C GLU A 165 19.57 6.90 -6.22
N SER A 166 18.91 6.18 -5.30
CA SER A 166 19.43 4.92 -4.76
C SER A 166 19.29 3.76 -5.76
N GLY A 167 18.23 3.79 -6.58
CA GLY A 167 17.84 2.66 -7.44
C GLY A 167 17.35 1.44 -6.65
N GLN A 168 17.03 1.61 -5.36
CA GLN A 168 16.76 0.51 -4.42
C GLN A 168 15.40 0.66 -3.73
N GLY A 169 15.01 -0.38 -2.99
CA GLY A 169 13.80 -0.37 -2.16
C GLY A 169 13.84 0.64 -1.01
N MET A 170 12.71 0.81 -0.34
CA MET A 170 12.53 1.88 0.67
C MET A 170 13.45 1.74 1.87
N LEU A 171 13.55 0.56 2.50
CA LEU A 171 14.44 0.38 3.66
C LEU A 171 15.91 0.67 3.33
N ALA A 172 16.39 0.23 2.16
CA ALA A 172 17.76 0.50 1.74
C ALA A 172 17.99 1.99 1.45
N THR A 173 17.00 2.66 0.84
CA THR A 173 17.03 4.12 0.63
C THR A 173 17.07 4.89 1.97
N ILE A 174 16.30 4.47 2.97
CA ILE A 174 16.35 5.04 4.33
C ILE A 174 17.74 4.84 4.95
N ASN A 175 18.34 3.66 4.82
CA ASN A 175 19.67 3.39 5.35
C ASN A 175 20.75 4.26 4.67
N ILE A 176 20.69 4.41 3.35
CA ILE A 176 21.56 5.32 2.60
C ILE A 176 21.38 6.76 3.09
N ALA A 177 20.13 7.21 3.29
CA ALA A 177 19.86 8.53 3.82
C ALA A 177 20.43 8.72 5.23
N ASN A 178 20.35 7.69 6.09
CA ASN A 178 20.93 7.70 7.43
C ASN A 178 22.46 7.78 7.40
N GLU A 179 23.11 6.97 6.57
CA GLU A 179 24.58 6.97 6.41
C GLU A 179 25.10 8.31 5.88
N GLN A 180 24.36 8.94 4.98
CA GLN A 180 24.74 10.20 4.34
C GLN A 180 24.22 11.45 5.08
N LYS A 181 23.57 11.30 6.23
CA LYS A 181 22.88 12.40 6.95
C LYS A 181 22.01 13.24 6.00
N ALA A 182 21.22 12.54 5.22
CA ALA A 182 20.40 13.07 4.15
C ALA A 182 18.90 12.97 4.51
N ILE A 183 18.08 13.58 3.66
CA ILE A 183 16.62 13.59 3.74
C ILE A 183 16.06 12.58 2.73
N THR A 184 14.94 11.95 3.04
CA THR A 184 14.18 11.13 2.08
C THR A 184 12.69 11.21 2.36
N LEU A 185 11.87 11.02 1.31
CA LEU A 185 10.45 10.69 1.45
C LEU A 185 10.31 9.19 1.72
N THR A 186 9.45 8.79 2.66
CA THR A 186 9.09 7.38 2.91
C THR A 186 7.62 7.24 3.27
N ASP A 187 7.01 6.07 3.03
CA ASP A 187 5.75 5.74 3.67
C ASP A 187 5.97 5.49 5.18
N ARG A 188 4.96 5.83 6.00
CA ARG A 188 5.04 5.71 7.45
C ARG A 188 5.23 4.28 7.93
N GLY A 189 4.68 3.29 7.23
CA GLY A 189 4.80 1.88 7.60
C GLY A 189 6.25 1.41 7.56
N THR A 190 6.95 1.73 6.47
CA THR A 190 8.39 1.46 6.32
C THR A 190 9.20 2.19 7.40
N PHE A 191 8.86 3.45 7.70
CA PHE A 191 9.56 4.20 8.74
C PHE A 191 9.40 3.57 10.13
N ILE A 192 8.21 3.10 10.49
CA ILE A 192 7.98 2.40 11.75
C ILE A 192 8.83 1.12 11.83
N LYS A 193 8.90 0.35 10.74
CA LYS A 193 9.78 -0.83 10.67
C LYS A 193 11.25 -0.49 10.84
N TYR A 194 11.71 0.57 10.16
CA TYR A 194 13.07 1.09 10.32
C TYR A 194 13.36 1.46 11.77
N GLN A 195 12.48 2.24 12.41
CA GLN A 195 12.65 2.63 13.83
C GLN A 195 12.73 1.42 14.76
N SER A 196 11.88 0.42 14.56
CA SER A 196 11.89 -0.80 15.39
C SER A 196 13.16 -1.64 15.19
N ALA A 197 13.77 -1.61 14.00
CA ALA A 197 15.03 -2.30 13.74
C ALA A 197 16.24 -1.65 14.42
N LEU A 198 16.16 -0.37 14.81
CA LEU A 198 17.27 0.36 15.45
C LEU A 198 17.57 -0.13 16.88
N LYS A 199 16.65 -0.84 17.54
CA LYS A 199 16.82 -1.37 18.92
C LYS A 199 17.34 -0.32 19.92
N GLY A 200 16.79 0.89 19.86
CA GLY A 200 17.17 2.02 20.74
C GLY A 200 18.36 2.86 20.26
N LYS A 201 18.98 2.53 19.12
CA LYS A 201 19.99 3.40 18.48
C LYS A 201 19.33 4.65 17.89
N LYS A 202 20.09 5.75 17.83
CA LYS A 202 19.69 6.94 17.07
C LYS A 202 19.65 6.62 15.57
N GLY A 203 18.70 7.23 14.88
CA GLY A 203 18.53 7.15 13.43
C GLY A 203 17.75 8.37 12.93
N LEU A 204 17.21 8.26 11.72
CA LEU A 204 16.42 9.33 11.12
C LEU A 204 15.15 9.62 11.92
N VAL A 205 14.77 10.90 11.97
CA VAL A 205 13.55 11.40 12.60
C VAL A 205 12.58 11.94 11.55
N ILE A 206 11.30 12.04 11.88
CA ILE A 206 10.32 12.73 11.03
C ILE A 206 10.57 14.23 11.11
N LEU A 207 10.80 14.84 9.96
CA LEU A 207 10.97 16.28 9.81
C LEU A 207 9.64 16.94 9.43
N ILE A 208 8.87 16.32 8.53
CA ILE A 208 7.59 16.85 8.01
C ILE A 208 6.57 15.71 7.87
N GLN A 209 5.33 15.99 8.26
CA GLN A 209 4.19 15.08 8.19
C GLN A 209 2.87 15.85 8.19
N GLY A 210 1.77 15.19 7.83
CA GLY A 210 0.40 15.72 8.02
C GLY A 210 -0.14 16.58 6.89
N ASP A 211 0.67 16.95 5.90
CA ASP A 211 0.20 17.64 4.69
C ASP A 211 -0.72 16.73 3.86
N ASP A 212 -1.80 17.26 3.30
CA ASP A 212 -2.74 16.50 2.47
C ASP A 212 -2.05 15.92 1.22
N ALA A 213 -1.07 16.63 0.67
CA ALA A 213 -0.25 16.14 -0.43
C ALA A 213 0.63 14.96 -0.02
N LEU A 214 0.75 14.61 1.27
CA LEU A 214 1.44 13.40 1.74
C LEU A 214 0.50 12.21 1.96
N LYS A 215 -0.82 12.37 1.83
CA LYS A 215 -1.73 11.22 1.93
C LYS A 215 -1.44 10.19 0.83
N ASN A 216 -1.58 8.91 1.22
CA ASN A 216 -1.34 7.75 0.38
C ASN A 216 -2.56 6.83 0.43
N PHE A 217 -3.41 6.97 -0.58
CA PHE A 217 -4.71 6.33 -0.65
C PHE A 217 -4.61 4.95 -1.30
N TYR A 218 -5.29 3.98 -0.70
CA TYR A 218 -5.40 2.62 -1.18
C TYR A 218 -6.80 2.39 -1.75
N SER A 219 -6.84 1.73 -2.89
CA SER A 219 -8.09 1.33 -3.54
C SER A 219 -8.09 -0.15 -3.83
N VAL A 220 -9.27 -0.75 -3.66
CA VAL A 220 -9.57 -2.10 -4.13
C VAL A 220 -10.30 -1.99 -5.47
N MET A 221 -10.06 -2.93 -6.38
CA MET A 221 -10.80 -3.06 -7.64
C MET A 221 -10.84 -4.50 -8.12
N ALA A 222 -11.90 -4.89 -8.81
CA ALA A 222 -12.00 -6.19 -9.45
C ALA A 222 -11.39 -6.15 -10.86
N VAL A 223 -10.83 -7.28 -11.30
CA VAL A 223 -10.43 -7.45 -12.71
C VAL A 223 -11.68 -7.57 -13.56
N ASN A 224 -11.69 -6.90 -14.73
CA ASN A 224 -12.89 -6.81 -15.56
C ASN A 224 -13.28 -8.18 -16.16
N PRO A 225 -14.44 -8.77 -15.80
CA PRO A 225 -14.86 -10.08 -16.31
C PRO A 225 -15.17 -10.08 -17.82
N LYS A 226 -15.42 -8.92 -18.42
CA LYS A 226 -15.59 -8.80 -19.89
C LYS A 226 -14.28 -9.06 -20.64
N LYS A 227 -13.13 -8.74 -20.03
CA LYS A 227 -11.80 -9.01 -20.59
C LYS A 227 -11.25 -10.36 -20.12
N CYS A 228 -11.40 -10.66 -18.84
CA CYS A 228 -10.92 -11.88 -18.21
C CYS A 228 -12.08 -12.81 -17.85
N LYS A 229 -12.53 -13.63 -18.80
CA LYS A 229 -13.76 -14.45 -18.64
C LYS A 229 -13.71 -15.44 -17.46
N ASN A 230 -12.52 -15.88 -17.07
CA ASN A 230 -12.31 -16.85 -15.99
C ASN A 230 -11.98 -16.19 -14.63
N THR A 231 -12.05 -14.85 -14.55
CA THR A 231 -11.78 -14.15 -13.29
C THR A 231 -12.88 -14.45 -12.26
N ASP A 232 -12.50 -14.65 -11.00
CA ASP A 232 -13.45 -14.83 -9.90
C ASP A 232 -14.05 -13.48 -9.48
N TYR A 233 -14.93 -12.95 -10.32
CA TYR A 233 -15.56 -11.66 -10.11
C TYR A 233 -16.47 -11.65 -8.86
N GLN A 234 -17.13 -12.78 -8.56
CA GLN A 234 -17.98 -12.87 -7.37
C GLN A 234 -17.16 -12.86 -6.08
N GLY A 235 -16.04 -13.61 -6.05
CA GLY A 235 -15.09 -13.53 -4.94
C GLY A 235 -14.49 -12.13 -4.80
N ALA A 236 -14.14 -11.47 -5.92
CA ALA A 236 -13.66 -10.09 -5.91
C ALA A 236 -14.70 -9.11 -5.33
N LEU A 237 -15.97 -9.21 -5.75
CA LEU A 237 -17.06 -8.39 -5.19
C LEU A 237 -17.29 -8.67 -3.70
N ALA A 238 -17.23 -9.94 -3.28
CA ALA A 238 -17.34 -10.31 -1.87
C ALA A 238 -16.22 -9.65 -1.05
N PHE A 239 -14.99 -9.68 -1.53
CA PHE A 239 -13.87 -9.02 -0.87
C PHE A 239 -14.02 -7.49 -0.87
N ILE A 240 -14.39 -6.88 -2.00
CA ILE A 240 -14.63 -5.43 -2.10
C ILE A 240 -15.69 -5.00 -1.09
N ASN A 241 -16.83 -5.69 -1.05
CA ASN A 241 -17.91 -5.35 -0.13
C ASN A 241 -17.51 -5.56 1.34
N TRP A 242 -16.76 -6.62 1.63
CA TRP A 242 -16.28 -6.89 2.98
C TRP A 242 -15.28 -5.84 3.45
N ILE A 243 -14.27 -5.51 2.63
CA ILE A 243 -13.19 -4.58 3.01
C ILE A 243 -13.70 -3.13 3.12
N THR A 244 -14.69 -2.74 2.31
CA THR A 244 -15.35 -1.43 2.44
C THR A 244 -16.49 -1.42 3.45
N GLY A 245 -16.97 -2.58 3.90
CA GLY A 245 -18.01 -2.72 4.88
C GLY A 245 -17.53 -2.53 6.32
N LYS A 246 -18.48 -2.61 7.28
CA LYS A 246 -18.21 -2.38 8.70
C LYS A 246 -17.05 -3.22 9.24
N ASN A 247 -17.07 -4.53 9.00
CA ASN A 247 -16.05 -5.45 9.54
C ASN A 247 -14.65 -5.15 8.98
N GLY A 248 -14.54 -4.92 7.68
CA GLY A 248 -13.27 -4.57 7.03
C GLY A 248 -12.72 -3.23 7.52
N GLN A 249 -13.56 -2.19 7.54
CA GLN A 249 -13.16 -0.86 7.99
C GLN A 249 -12.79 -0.83 9.48
N GLU A 250 -13.47 -1.60 10.33
CA GLU A 250 -13.11 -1.76 11.75
C GLU A 250 -11.78 -2.50 11.91
N ALA A 251 -11.55 -3.57 11.14
CA ALA A 251 -10.28 -4.29 11.16
C ALA A 251 -9.10 -3.41 10.70
N ILE A 252 -9.32 -2.56 9.68
CA ILE A 252 -8.33 -1.57 9.23
C ILE A 252 -8.07 -0.52 10.31
N LYS A 253 -9.13 0.05 10.91
CA LYS A 253 -9.01 1.07 11.96
C LYS A 253 -8.20 0.57 13.16
N ASN A 254 -8.42 -0.69 13.54
CA ASN A 254 -7.79 -1.30 14.70
C ASN A 254 -6.40 -1.90 14.39
N PHE A 255 -5.97 -1.89 13.13
CA PHE A 255 -4.67 -2.38 12.74
C PHE A 255 -3.56 -1.49 13.31
N LYS A 256 -2.58 -2.14 13.96
CA LYS A 256 -1.40 -1.48 14.52
C LYS A 256 -0.14 -2.14 14.03
N LEU A 257 0.84 -1.33 13.65
CA LEU A 257 2.20 -1.77 13.36
C LEU A 257 3.11 -1.32 14.50
N ASN A 258 3.67 -2.28 15.25
CA ASN A 258 4.48 -2.03 16.44
C ASN A 258 3.78 -1.06 17.42
N ASP A 259 2.52 -1.40 17.76
CA ASP A 259 1.61 -0.65 18.63
C ASP A 259 1.20 0.76 18.16
N LYS A 260 1.61 1.17 16.95
CA LYS A 260 1.23 2.44 16.33
C LYS A 260 0.13 2.24 15.32
N GLU A 261 -0.87 3.13 15.35
CA GLU A 261 -1.86 3.24 14.27
C GLU A 261 -1.15 3.58 12.96
N LEU A 262 -1.58 2.95 11.87
CA LEU A 262 -0.96 3.13 10.55
C LEU A 262 -1.94 3.57 9.47
N PHE A 263 -3.16 3.04 9.48
CA PHE A 263 -4.16 3.29 8.44
C PHE A 263 -5.38 4.01 8.99
N THR A 264 -5.88 4.97 8.22
CA THR A 264 -7.18 5.59 8.44
C THR A 264 -8.19 5.03 7.42
N PRO A 265 -9.28 4.38 7.87
CA PRO A 265 -10.33 3.92 6.97
C PRO A 265 -11.02 5.10 6.28
N ASN A 266 -11.35 4.97 5.00
CA ASN A 266 -12.02 6.02 4.24
C ASN A 266 -13.00 5.50 3.17
N ALA A 267 -13.46 4.26 3.30
CA ALA A 267 -14.50 3.75 2.42
C ALA A 267 -15.81 4.54 2.62
N GLN A 268 -16.52 4.77 1.52
CA GLN A 268 -17.87 5.35 1.48
C GLN A 268 -18.92 4.27 1.34
#